data_AF-A0A6G1HVF7-F1
#
_entry.id   AF-A0A6G1HVF7-F1
#
_cell.length_a   1.000
_cell.length_b   1.000
_cell.length_c   1.000
_cell.angle_alpha   90.00
_cell.angle_beta   90.00
_cell.angle_gamma   90.00
#
_symmetry.space_group_name_H-M   'P 1'
#
loop_
_entity.id
_entity.type
_entity.pdbx_description
1 polymer ?
#
loop_
_entity_poly.entity_id
_entity_poly.type
_entity_poly.pdbx_seq_one_letter_code
_entity_poly.pdbx_strand_id
1 'polypeptide(L)'
;MRVVPVLFVLFLMAFLDRTNIGNARIQGLDKDLHMQGNDYNVALLIFFVPYILFEVPSNIIIKRIAPSTWLSSIMILWGIATLGQGVVKTKGQLIACRLLVGLFEAGLFPGCVYLISMYYQRYELQWRLTLFFSASIIAGAFGGLFAFGLAHMNGLAGYSGWRWIFIIEGLLTSLVGLLAKPLIVDWPEKATFLTPAERSLLLTRLARDSGEARMDRLDARAAKRIFSDWKMYLSVVMYLSVVNSGYSTSFFIPTILKEMGLTAEKAQVRSIPIFVVATIAALGVAFATDKLRHRYAFTIAGVLIATIGYVILLCQTHVSVGVKYFAIFLAVMGTYVTQPVTIAWASNCMSGHYKRSVASAMMIGFGNTGGLVASNVFIDREKPLYRTGYGVALGLLWVCAAACTALVVGVTLENRKRDRGERDYRLQEPDADNLGDDHPSFR
;
A
#
# COMPACT_ATOMS: atom_id res chain seq x y z
N MET A 1 -7.32 -19.32 9.12
CA MET A 1 -7.79 -18.94 7.76
C MET A 1 -8.85 -17.83 7.75
N ARG A 2 -9.62 -17.59 8.82
CA ARG A 2 -10.67 -16.54 8.84
C ARG A 2 -10.16 -15.08 8.93
N VAL A 3 -8.92 -14.87 9.38
CA VAL A 3 -8.36 -13.51 9.61
C VAL A 3 -8.10 -12.75 8.30
N VAL A 4 -7.45 -13.37 7.32
CA VAL A 4 -6.99 -12.67 6.11
C VAL A 4 -8.15 -12.22 5.20
N PRO A 5 -9.21 -13.03 4.93
CA PRO A 5 -10.29 -12.61 4.04
C PRO A 5 -11.07 -11.40 4.53
N VAL A 6 -11.34 -11.29 5.84
CA VAL A 6 -12.03 -10.12 6.40
C VAL A 6 -11.19 -8.87 6.21
N LEU A 7 -9.91 -8.93 6.61
CA LEU A 7 -8.99 -7.80 6.47
C LEU A 7 -8.74 -7.42 5.00
N PHE A 8 -8.75 -8.40 4.10
CA PHE A 8 -8.69 -8.18 2.66
C PHE A 8 -9.87 -7.31 2.19
N VAL A 9 -11.09 -7.59 2.64
CA VAL A 9 -12.27 -6.77 2.29
C VAL A 9 -12.15 -5.36 2.87
N LEU A 10 -11.70 -5.20 4.12
CA LEU A 10 -11.50 -3.87 4.70
C LEU A 10 -10.49 -3.05 3.90
N PHE A 11 -9.38 -3.68 3.49
CA PHE A 11 -8.33 -3.02 2.71
C PHE A 11 -8.73 -2.77 1.25
N LEU A 12 -9.58 -3.63 0.68
CA LEU A 12 -10.22 -3.37 -0.61
C LEU A 12 -11.04 -2.09 -0.55
N MET A 13 -11.90 -1.95 0.47
CA MET A 13 -12.69 -0.74 0.67
C MET A 13 -11.77 0.48 0.87
N ALA A 14 -10.73 0.35 1.70
CA ALA A 14 -9.69 1.38 1.92
C ALA A 14 -9.16 1.98 0.63
N PHE A 15 -8.69 1.11 -0.27
CA PHE A 15 -8.12 1.56 -1.53
C PHE A 15 -9.16 2.07 -2.52
N LEU A 16 -10.36 1.52 -2.49
CA LEU A 16 -11.46 1.96 -3.35
C LEU A 16 -11.82 3.42 -3.04
N ASP A 17 -12.08 3.72 -1.77
CA ASP A 17 -12.40 5.07 -1.29
C ASP A 17 -11.24 6.07 -1.44
N ARG A 18 -9.99 5.58 -1.47
CA ARG A 18 -8.81 6.42 -1.71
C ARG A 18 -8.69 6.83 -3.18
N THR A 19 -8.92 5.89 -4.09
CA THR A 19 -8.69 6.05 -5.53
C THR A 19 -9.91 6.59 -6.29
N ASN A 20 -11.11 6.53 -5.71
CA ASN A 20 -12.36 7.00 -6.28
C ASN A 20 -12.34 8.46 -6.77
N ILE A 21 -11.50 9.31 -6.19
CA ILE A 21 -11.37 10.72 -6.60
C ILE A 21 -10.85 10.87 -8.02
N GLY A 22 -10.04 9.91 -8.50
CA GLY A 22 -9.61 9.85 -9.90
C GLY A 22 -10.80 9.63 -10.83
N ASN A 23 -11.74 8.79 -10.40
CA ASN A 23 -12.97 8.50 -11.13
C ASN A 23 -13.98 9.66 -11.07
N ALA A 24 -14.13 10.27 -9.89
CA ALA A 24 -14.96 11.45 -9.68
C ALA A 24 -14.52 12.63 -10.55
N ARG A 25 -13.20 12.84 -10.72
CA ARG A 25 -12.63 13.90 -11.57
C ARG A 25 -13.19 13.86 -12.98
N ILE A 26 -13.19 12.69 -13.61
CA ILE A 26 -13.66 12.55 -14.98
C ILE A 26 -15.19 12.65 -15.13
N GLN A 27 -15.94 12.53 -14.04
CA GLN A 27 -17.39 12.68 -13.95
C GLN A 27 -17.86 14.10 -13.56
N GLY A 28 -16.96 15.09 -13.55
CA GLY A 28 -17.34 16.49 -13.42
C GLY A 28 -17.09 17.13 -12.06
N LEU A 29 -16.38 16.45 -11.14
CA LEU A 29 -15.97 17.01 -9.85
C LEU A 29 -15.33 18.41 -9.99
N ASP A 30 -14.38 18.55 -10.91
CA ASP A 30 -13.65 19.81 -11.14
C ASP A 30 -14.60 20.95 -11.55
N LYS A 31 -15.62 20.63 -12.36
CA LYS A 31 -16.60 21.61 -12.86
C LYS A 31 -17.58 22.05 -11.77
N ASP A 32 -18.12 21.10 -11.03
CA ASP A 32 -19.13 21.36 -10.01
C ASP A 32 -18.59 22.10 -8.78
N LEU A 33 -17.32 21.89 -8.45
CA LEU A 33 -16.66 22.55 -7.31
C LEU A 33 -15.82 23.76 -7.72
N HIS A 34 -15.87 24.15 -9.00
CA HIS A 34 -15.08 25.24 -9.57
C HIS A 34 -13.59 25.14 -9.23
N MET A 35 -13.03 23.92 -9.31
CA MET A 35 -11.62 23.67 -8.99
C MET A 35 -10.73 24.20 -10.10
N GLN A 36 -9.69 24.96 -9.73
CA GLN A 36 -8.75 25.55 -10.68
C GLN A 36 -7.30 25.20 -10.32
N GLY A 37 -6.47 25.05 -11.35
CA GLY A 37 -5.04 24.81 -11.21
C GLY A 37 -4.72 23.58 -10.34
N ASN A 38 -4.11 23.82 -9.19
CA ASN A 38 -3.63 22.76 -8.29
C ASN A 38 -4.66 22.33 -7.22
N ASP A 39 -5.90 22.85 -7.24
CA ASP A 39 -6.92 22.51 -6.22
C ASP A 39 -7.14 20.99 -6.10
N TYR A 40 -7.13 20.25 -7.21
CA TYR A 40 -7.27 18.78 -7.23
C TYR A 40 -6.08 18.09 -6.56
N ASN A 41 -4.87 18.54 -6.88
CA ASN A 41 -3.62 18.02 -6.34
C ASN A 41 -3.51 18.31 -4.83
N VAL A 42 -4.02 19.46 -4.36
CA VAL A 42 -4.12 19.81 -2.94
C VAL A 42 -5.09 18.87 -2.22
N ALA A 43 -6.24 18.56 -2.81
CA ALA A 43 -7.20 17.62 -2.23
C ALA A 43 -6.65 16.18 -2.12
N LEU A 44 -5.78 15.77 -3.05
CA LEU A 44 -5.03 14.52 -2.97
C LEU A 44 -3.95 14.56 -1.88
N LEU A 45 -3.16 15.63 -1.83
CA LEU A 45 -2.05 15.78 -0.90
C LEU A 45 -2.52 15.82 0.57
N ILE A 46 -3.60 16.55 0.86
CA ILE A 46 -4.08 16.76 2.24
C ILE A 46 -4.53 15.47 2.92
N PHE A 47 -4.84 14.42 2.16
CA PHE A 47 -5.15 13.10 2.68
C PHE A 47 -3.91 12.46 3.34
N PHE A 48 -2.75 12.56 2.70
CA PHE A 48 -1.53 11.86 3.13
C PHE A 48 -0.90 12.49 4.39
N VAL A 49 -1.07 13.79 4.61
CA VAL A 49 -0.50 14.49 5.78
C VAL A 49 -1.02 13.93 7.12
N PRO A 50 -2.33 13.93 7.42
CA PRO A 50 -2.86 13.33 8.63
C PRO A 50 -2.66 11.81 8.64
N TYR A 51 -2.72 11.15 7.48
CA TYR A 51 -2.49 9.71 7.40
C TYR A 51 -1.12 9.32 7.97
N ILE A 52 -0.05 9.99 7.54
CA ILE A 52 1.32 9.71 7.99
C ILE A 52 1.51 10.10 9.46
N LEU A 53 0.97 11.25 9.89
CA LEU A 53 1.13 11.74 11.26
C LEU A 53 0.39 10.87 12.29
N PHE A 54 -0.81 10.40 11.95
CA PHE A 54 -1.66 9.63 12.87
C PHE A 54 -1.46 8.11 12.76
N GLU A 55 -0.65 7.62 11.83
CA GLU A 55 -0.31 6.20 11.71
C GLU A 55 0.34 5.67 13.01
N VAL A 56 1.32 6.40 13.55
CA VAL A 56 2.04 6.02 14.77
C VAL A 56 1.14 6.07 16.01
N PRO A 57 0.43 7.18 16.31
CA PRO A 57 -0.53 7.22 17.42
C PRO A 57 -1.60 6.12 17.34
N SER A 58 -2.16 5.88 16.15
CA SER A 58 -3.20 4.87 15.95
C SER A 58 -2.70 3.46 16.27
N ASN A 59 -1.45 3.15 15.90
CA ASN A 59 -0.82 1.87 16.22
C ASN A 59 -0.51 1.71 17.73
N ILE A 60 -0.42 2.79 18.49
CA ILE A 60 -0.33 2.71 19.97
C ILE A 60 -1.71 2.40 20.56
N ILE A 61 -2.77 3.00 20.00
CA ILE A 61 -4.15 2.82 20.46
C ILE A 61 -4.64 1.39 20.23
N ILE A 62 -4.31 0.76 19.08
CA ILE A 62 -4.74 -0.62 18.79
C ILE A 62 -4.18 -1.64 19.81
N LYS A 63 -3.11 -1.32 20.54
CA LYS A 63 -2.60 -2.19 21.62
C LYS A 63 -3.43 -2.11 22.90
N ARG A 64 -4.18 -1.01 23.09
CA ARG A 64 -5.00 -0.77 24.28
C ARG A 64 -6.46 -1.17 24.07
N ILE A 65 -6.94 -1.16 22.83
CA ILE A 65 -8.33 -1.46 22.45
C ILE A 65 -8.36 -2.78 21.69
N ALA A 66 -9.46 -3.54 21.82
CA ALA A 66 -9.66 -4.75 21.03
C ALA A 66 -9.62 -4.44 19.51
N PRO A 67 -8.83 -5.19 18.69
CA PRO A 67 -8.72 -4.94 17.25
C PRO A 67 -10.05 -4.92 16.52
N SER A 68 -11.01 -5.78 16.90
CA SER A 68 -12.36 -5.78 16.30
C SER A 68 -13.06 -4.44 16.45
N THR A 69 -12.97 -3.84 17.64
CA THR A 69 -13.65 -2.59 17.96
C THR A 69 -12.91 -1.42 17.33
N TRP A 70 -11.58 -1.39 17.41
CA TRP A 70 -10.79 -0.32 16.81
C TRP A 70 -10.94 -0.27 15.28
N LEU A 71 -10.72 -1.39 14.58
CA LEU A 71 -10.76 -1.44 13.12
C LEU A 71 -12.17 -1.18 12.56
N SER A 72 -13.22 -1.66 13.24
CA SER A 72 -14.60 -1.32 12.83
C SER A 72 -14.96 0.13 13.11
N SER A 73 -14.57 0.70 14.26
CA SER A 73 -14.85 2.10 14.58
C SER A 73 -14.20 3.06 13.60
N ILE A 74 -12.91 2.86 13.27
CA ILE A 74 -12.23 3.71 12.28
C ILE A 74 -12.89 3.61 10.90
N MET A 75 -13.34 2.41 10.51
CA MET A 75 -13.96 2.20 9.21
C MET A 75 -15.34 2.86 9.10
N ILE A 76 -16.12 2.86 10.19
CA ILE A 76 -17.41 3.56 10.24
C ILE A 76 -17.18 5.08 10.16
N LEU A 77 -16.28 5.63 10.98
CA LEU A 77 -15.98 7.07 11.00
C LEU A 77 -15.45 7.56 9.65
N TRP A 78 -14.57 6.78 9.06
CA TRP A 78 -14.02 7.05 7.74
C TRP A 78 -15.08 6.93 6.64
N GLY A 79 -15.92 5.89 6.64
CA GLY A 79 -17.02 5.75 5.69
C GLY A 79 -18.03 6.91 5.77
N ILE A 80 -18.32 7.42 6.97
CA ILE A 80 -19.14 8.63 7.17
C ILE A 80 -18.46 9.85 6.55
N ALA A 81 -17.14 10.00 6.73
CA ALA A 81 -16.38 11.08 6.11
C ALA A 81 -16.35 10.97 4.57
N THR A 82 -16.27 9.75 4.02
CA THR A 82 -16.40 9.47 2.58
C THR A 82 -17.79 9.83 2.06
N LEU A 83 -18.86 9.44 2.76
CA LEU A 83 -20.23 9.84 2.42
C LEU A 83 -20.38 11.37 2.43
N GLY A 84 -19.73 12.03 3.40
CA GLY A 84 -19.62 13.48 3.48
C GLY A 84 -19.04 14.12 2.21
N GLN A 85 -18.10 13.46 1.52
CA GLN A 85 -17.52 13.98 0.28
C GLN A 85 -18.55 14.10 -0.85
N GLY A 86 -19.58 13.26 -0.90
CA GLY A 86 -20.60 13.33 -1.96
C GLY A 86 -21.60 14.47 -1.78
N VAL A 87 -21.76 14.98 -0.56
CA VAL A 87 -22.71 16.07 -0.26
C VAL A 87 -22.06 17.46 -0.30
N VAL A 88 -20.74 17.55 -0.48
CA VAL A 88 -20.03 18.84 -0.51
C VAL A 88 -20.46 19.73 -1.67
N LYS A 89 -20.42 21.04 -1.46
CA LYS A 89 -20.75 22.06 -2.46
C LYS A 89 -19.57 22.97 -2.78
N THR A 90 -18.52 22.94 -1.97
CA THR A 90 -17.34 23.79 -2.15
C THR A 90 -16.05 22.98 -2.06
N LYS A 91 -14.99 23.48 -2.70
CA LYS A 91 -13.66 22.86 -2.64
C LYS A 91 -13.10 22.76 -1.21
N GLY A 92 -13.38 23.74 -0.36
CA GLY A 92 -12.95 23.73 1.04
C GLY A 92 -13.59 22.59 1.85
N GLN A 93 -14.87 22.30 1.59
CA GLN A 93 -15.56 21.17 2.20
C GLN A 93 -14.96 19.84 1.75
N LEU A 94 -14.63 19.69 0.45
CA LEU A 94 -13.96 18.49 -0.06
C LEU A 94 -12.60 18.27 0.63
N ILE A 95 -11.79 19.33 0.76
CA ILE A 95 -10.50 19.29 1.45
C ILE A 95 -10.66 18.91 2.93
N ALA A 96 -11.66 19.45 3.62
CA ALA A 96 -11.95 19.09 5.01
C ALA A 96 -12.35 17.62 5.15
N CYS A 97 -13.23 17.11 4.28
CA CYS A 97 -13.58 15.69 4.27
C CYS A 97 -12.36 14.80 3.98
N ARG A 98 -11.47 15.21 3.06
CA ARG A 98 -10.23 14.49 2.74
C ARG A 98 -9.27 14.41 3.93
N LEU A 99 -9.17 15.48 4.70
CA LEU A 99 -8.38 15.52 5.92
C LEU A 99 -8.95 14.54 6.97
N LEU A 100 -10.26 14.54 7.18
CA LEU A 100 -10.93 13.61 8.10
C LEU A 100 -10.75 12.15 7.65
N VAL A 101 -10.84 11.91 6.34
CA VAL A 101 -10.61 10.59 5.77
C VAL A 101 -9.19 10.10 6.06
N GLY A 102 -8.18 10.93 5.79
CA GLY A 102 -6.79 10.57 6.10
C GLY A 102 -6.55 10.35 7.60
N LEU A 103 -7.19 11.14 8.46
CA LEU A 103 -7.12 10.99 9.91
C LEU A 103 -7.68 9.64 10.40
N PHE A 104 -8.87 9.26 9.94
CA PHE A 104 -9.53 8.02 10.38
C PHE A 104 -8.90 6.77 9.75
N GLU A 105 -8.45 6.84 8.49
CA GLU A 105 -7.90 5.70 7.77
C GLU A 105 -6.47 5.32 8.23
N ALA A 106 -5.74 6.24 8.86
CA ALA A 106 -4.35 6.07 9.29
C ALA A 106 -4.10 4.78 10.10
N GLY A 107 -5.11 4.31 10.86
CA GLY A 107 -5.01 3.13 11.71
C GLY A 107 -5.22 1.78 11.04
N LEU A 108 -5.87 1.77 9.87
CA LEU A 108 -6.39 0.54 9.28
C LEU A 108 -5.25 -0.37 8.82
N PHE A 109 -4.37 0.17 7.98
CA PHE A 109 -3.29 -0.58 7.39
C PHE A 109 -2.31 -1.18 8.43
N PRO A 110 -1.68 -0.39 9.33
CA PRO A 110 -0.80 -0.96 10.35
C PRO A 110 -1.54 -1.90 11.31
N GLY A 111 -2.81 -1.60 11.61
CA GLY A 111 -3.65 -2.44 12.46
C GLY A 111 -3.93 -3.82 11.86
N CYS A 112 -4.25 -3.88 10.56
CA CYS A 112 -4.41 -5.14 9.83
C CYS A 112 -3.11 -5.94 9.80
N VAL A 113 -1.97 -5.31 9.48
CA VAL A 113 -0.66 -5.99 9.45
C VAL A 113 -0.30 -6.54 10.83
N TYR A 114 -0.54 -5.77 11.89
CA TYR A 114 -0.28 -6.20 13.26
C TYR A 114 -1.18 -7.36 13.70
N LEU A 115 -2.47 -7.35 13.31
CA LEU A 115 -3.36 -8.46 13.61
C LEU A 115 -2.93 -9.74 12.88
N ILE A 116 -2.53 -9.65 11.61
CA ILE A 116 -2.04 -10.80 10.84
C ILE A 116 -0.75 -11.36 11.46
N SER A 117 0.19 -10.50 11.87
CA SER A 117 1.47 -10.96 12.45
C SER A 117 1.30 -11.70 13.79
N MET A 118 0.22 -11.45 14.53
CA MET A 118 -0.08 -12.15 15.79
C MET A 118 -0.68 -13.55 15.60
N TYR A 119 -1.22 -13.85 14.42
CA TYR A 119 -1.90 -15.12 14.15
C TYR A 119 -1.06 -16.13 13.36
N TYR A 120 0.05 -15.70 12.76
CA TYR A 120 0.78 -16.50 11.78
C TYR A 120 2.29 -16.48 12.00
N GLN A 121 2.92 -17.63 11.77
CA GLN A 121 4.37 -17.81 11.83
C GLN A 121 5.07 -17.08 10.67
N ARG A 122 6.36 -16.78 10.83
CA ARG A 122 7.20 -15.99 9.92
C ARG A 122 7.06 -16.38 8.46
N TYR A 123 7.18 -17.68 8.16
CA TYR A 123 7.14 -18.19 6.78
C TYR A 123 5.72 -18.17 6.17
N GLU A 124 4.68 -18.30 6.99
CA GLU A 124 3.29 -18.21 6.51
C GLU A 124 2.79 -16.76 6.39
N LEU A 125 3.34 -15.86 7.21
CA LEU A 125 2.95 -14.47 7.31
C LEU A 125 3.12 -13.75 5.96
N GLN A 126 4.22 -14.02 5.27
CA GLN A 126 4.55 -13.33 4.01
C GLN A 126 3.49 -13.55 2.93
N TRP A 127 3.13 -14.80 2.64
CA TRP A 127 2.10 -15.13 1.64
C TRP A 127 0.75 -14.47 1.97
N ARG A 128 0.40 -14.43 3.27
CA ARG A 128 -0.84 -13.82 3.75
C ARG A 128 -0.82 -12.30 3.64
N LEU A 129 0.32 -11.66 3.89
CA LEU A 129 0.50 -10.22 3.66
C LEU A 129 0.42 -9.89 2.17
N THR A 130 1.01 -10.70 1.29
CA THR A 130 0.87 -10.55 -0.16
C THR A 130 -0.60 -10.65 -0.59
N LEU A 131 -1.33 -11.66 -0.09
CA LEU A 131 -2.76 -11.79 -0.36
C LEU A 131 -3.54 -10.56 0.11
N PHE A 132 -3.28 -10.09 1.34
CA PHE A 132 -3.86 -8.85 1.87
C PHE A 132 -3.56 -7.65 0.97
N PHE A 133 -2.31 -7.46 0.56
CA PHE A 133 -1.90 -6.35 -0.30
C PHE A 133 -2.54 -6.38 -1.69
N SER A 134 -2.81 -7.57 -2.24
CA SER A 134 -3.47 -7.72 -3.54
C SER A 134 -4.88 -7.11 -3.58
N ALA A 135 -5.51 -6.90 -2.42
CA ALA A 135 -6.78 -6.20 -2.32
C ALA A 135 -6.70 -4.77 -2.86
N SER A 136 -5.54 -4.10 -2.72
CA SER A 136 -5.34 -2.74 -3.24
C SER A 136 -5.38 -2.67 -4.76
N ILE A 137 -4.87 -3.71 -5.44
CA ILE A 137 -4.84 -3.81 -6.90
C ILE A 137 -6.24 -4.11 -7.42
N ILE A 138 -6.92 -5.06 -6.78
CA ILE A 138 -8.29 -5.45 -7.10
C ILE A 138 -9.27 -4.29 -6.87
N ALA A 139 -9.05 -3.48 -5.82
CA ALA A 139 -9.84 -2.27 -5.57
C ALA A 139 -9.82 -1.29 -6.74
N GLY A 140 -8.71 -1.18 -7.49
CA GLY A 140 -8.65 -0.36 -8.71
C GLY A 140 -9.60 -0.85 -9.80
N ALA A 141 -9.74 -2.17 -9.97
CA ALA A 141 -10.68 -2.77 -10.91
C ALA A 141 -12.14 -2.54 -10.48
N PHE A 142 -12.44 -2.77 -9.21
CA PHE A 142 -13.79 -2.50 -8.66
C PHE A 142 -14.13 -1.01 -8.72
N GLY A 143 -13.19 -0.12 -8.40
CA GLY A 143 -13.40 1.33 -8.47
C GLY A 143 -13.80 1.79 -9.87
N GLY A 144 -13.18 1.24 -10.92
CA GLY A 144 -13.60 1.48 -12.30
C GLY A 144 -15.00 0.96 -12.61
N LEU A 145 -15.35 -0.24 -12.12
CA LEU A 145 -16.67 -0.85 -12.28
C LEU A 145 -17.78 -0.06 -11.56
N PHE A 146 -17.57 0.30 -10.29
CA PHE A 146 -18.50 1.13 -9.52
C PHE A 146 -18.67 2.49 -10.15
N ALA A 147 -17.57 3.14 -10.56
CA ALA A 147 -17.64 4.42 -11.26
C ALA A 147 -18.44 4.34 -12.56
N PHE A 148 -18.27 3.27 -13.35
CA PHE A 148 -19.08 3.05 -14.56
C PHE A 148 -20.57 2.85 -14.23
N GLY A 149 -20.90 2.00 -13.25
CA GLY A 149 -22.28 1.76 -12.84
C GLY A 149 -22.96 3.04 -12.33
N LEU A 150 -22.27 3.78 -11.46
CA LEU A 150 -22.77 5.00 -10.84
C LEU A 150 -22.75 6.21 -11.78
N ALA A 151 -21.99 6.17 -12.88
CA ALA A 151 -22.06 7.21 -13.92
C ALA A 151 -23.47 7.35 -14.51
N HIS A 152 -24.23 6.26 -14.59
CA HIS A 152 -25.61 6.26 -15.09
C HIS A 152 -26.59 6.93 -14.11
N MET A 153 -26.17 7.18 -12.87
CA MET A 153 -26.96 7.92 -11.88
C MET A 153 -26.82 9.45 -12.02
N ASN A 154 -26.15 9.93 -13.07
CA ASN A 154 -26.00 11.35 -13.31
C ASN A 154 -27.37 12.03 -13.54
N GLY A 155 -27.69 13.06 -12.76
CA GLY A 155 -28.97 13.78 -12.81
C GLY A 155 -30.06 13.21 -11.90
N LEU A 156 -29.87 12.02 -11.31
CA LEU A 156 -30.79 11.50 -10.30
C LEU A 156 -30.73 12.36 -9.03
N ALA A 157 -31.93 12.75 -8.55
CA ALA A 157 -32.12 13.67 -7.42
C ALA A 157 -31.41 15.04 -7.56
N GLY A 158 -31.08 15.47 -8.78
CA GLY A 158 -30.35 16.71 -9.03
C GLY A 158 -28.85 16.65 -8.67
N TYR A 159 -28.32 15.45 -8.39
CA TYR A 159 -26.90 15.25 -8.15
C TYR A 159 -26.17 14.77 -9.40
N SER A 160 -24.93 15.23 -9.54
CA SER A 160 -23.98 14.76 -10.54
C SER A 160 -23.45 13.36 -10.20
N GLY A 161 -23.08 12.60 -11.23
CA GLY A 161 -22.62 11.20 -11.08
C GLY A 161 -21.47 11.02 -10.07
N TRP A 162 -20.54 11.98 -9.98
CA TRP A 162 -19.41 11.89 -9.05
C TRP A 162 -19.83 11.91 -7.57
N ARG A 163 -20.95 12.56 -7.23
CA ARG A 163 -21.46 12.60 -5.85
C ARG A 163 -21.96 11.24 -5.41
N TRP A 164 -22.62 10.52 -6.32
CA TRP A 164 -23.13 9.17 -6.06
C TRP A 164 -22.01 8.16 -5.83
N ILE A 165 -20.85 8.32 -6.47
CA ILE A 165 -19.65 7.53 -6.18
C ILE A 165 -19.34 7.60 -4.68
N PHE A 166 -19.14 8.80 -4.13
CA PHE A 166 -18.80 8.97 -2.72
C PHE A 166 -19.91 8.54 -1.76
N ILE A 167 -21.18 8.80 -2.10
CA ILE A 167 -22.31 8.44 -1.22
C ILE A 167 -22.45 6.92 -1.11
N ILE A 168 -22.48 6.22 -2.24
CA ILE A 168 -22.71 4.77 -2.27
C ILE A 168 -21.48 4.03 -1.72
N GLU A 169 -20.27 4.43 -2.11
CA GLU A 169 -19.04 3.82 -1.61
C GLU A 169 -18.89 4.08 -0.11
N GLY A 170 -19.10 5.31 0.37
CA GLY A 170 -19.07 5.64 1.79
C GLY A 170 -20.11 4.88 2.61
N LEU A 171 -21.33 4.72 2.09
CA LEU A 171 -22.38 3.91 2.73
C LEU A 171 -21.99 2.43 2.80
N LEU A 172 -21.44 1.88 1.72
CA LEU A 172 -20.96 0.50 1.67
C LEU A 172 -19.81 0.29 2.67
N THR A 173 -18.86 1.21 2.73
CA THR A 173 -17.75 1.22 3.69
C THR A 173 -18.28 1.27 5.13
N SER A 174 -19.23 2.15 5.46
CA SER A 174 -19.81 2.20 6.80
C SER A 174 -20.56 0.92 7.15
N LEU A 175 -21.32 0.34 6.22
CA LEU A 175 -22.05 -0.92 6.41
C LEU A 175 -21.08 -2.09 6.65
N VAL A 176 -20.04 -2.20 5.84
CA VAL A 176 -19.02 -3.23 6.00
C VAL A 176 -18.27 -3.03 7.32
N GLY A 177 -18.00 -1.80 7.76
CA GLY A 177 -17.40 -1.53 9.07
C GLY A 177 -18.26 -2.03 10.24
N LEU A 178 -19.58 -1.84 10.14
CA LEU A 178 -20.58 -2.32 11.11
C LEU A 178 -20.64 -3.86 11.15
N LEU A 179 -20.68 -4.50 9.98
CA LEU A 179 -20.69 -5.96 9.85
C LEU A 179 -19.34 -6.59 10.16
N ALA A 180 -18.24 -5.85 10.03
CA ALA A 180 -16.90 -6.34 10.32
C ALA A 180 -16.67 -6.55 11.82
N LYS A 181 -17.37 -5.83 12.70
CA LYS A 181 -17.16 -5.93 14.16
C LYS A 181 -17.27 -7.36 14.69
N PRO A 182 -18.32 -8.14 14.37
CA PRO A 182 -18.39 -9.56 14.76
C PRO A 182 -17.49 -10.49 13.94
N LEU A 183 -17.05 -10.08 12.75
CA LEU A 183 -16.25 -10.91 11.83
C LEU A 183 -14.75 -10.80 12.09
N ILE A 184 -14.28 -9.63 12.54
CA ILE A 184 -12.89 -9.40 12.90
C ILE A 184 -12.60 -10.18 14.17
N VAL A 185 -11.61 -11.05 14.09
CA VAL A 185 -11.15 -11.80 15.25
C VAL A 185 -10.31 -10.90 16.15
N ASP A 186 -10.60 -10.92 17.44
CA ASP A 186 -9.77 -10.28 18.46
C ASP A 186 -8.42 -10.98 18.65
N TRP A 187 -7.65 -10.59 19.67
CA TRP A 187 -6.36 -11.20 19.98
C TRP A 187 -6.42 -12.73 20.01
N PRO A 188 -5.33 -13.44 19.65
CA PRO A 188 -5.25 -14.90 19.76
C PRO A 188 -5.65 -15.41 21.16
N GLU A 189 -5.43 -14.58 22.17
CA GLU A 189 -5.79 -14.81 23.56
C GLU A 189 -7.29 -14.66 23.91
N LYS A 190 -8.11 -14.17 22.99
CA LYS A 190 -9.56 -14.05 23.16
C LYS A 190 -10.29 -14.62 21.94
N ALA A 191 -9.59 -15.39 21.12
CA ALA A 191 -10.12 -16.02 19.92
C ALA A 191 -11.25 -16.99 20.28
N THR A 192 -12.50 -16.57 20.07
CA THR A 192 -13.71 -17.38 20.31
C THR A 192 -13.90 -18.50 19.29
N PHE A 193 -13.19 -18.44 18.16
CA PHE A 193 -13.29 -19.43 17.08
C PHE A 193 -12.35 -20.64 17.27
N LEU A 194 -11.42 -20.59 18.22
CA LEU A 194 -10.50 -21.69 18.52
C LEU A 194 -10.91 -22.37 19.82
N THR A 195 -10.85 -23.70 19.83
CA THR A 195 -10.94 -24.44 21.09
C THR A 195 -9.74 -24.10 21.99
N PRO A 196 -9.85 -24.24 23.33
CA PRO A 196 -8.74 -23.99 24.24
C PRO A 196 -7.46 -24.77 23.89
N ALA A 197 -7.61 -26.00 23.36
CA ALA A 197 -6.51 -26.84 22.90
C ALA A 197 -5.86 -26.35 21.61
N GLU A 198 -6.65 -25.86 20.63
CA GLU A 198 -6.09 -25.27 19.41
C GLU A 198 -5.40 -23.93 19.69
N ARG A 199 -5.94 -23.16 20.63
CA ARG A 199 -5.35 -21.90 21.07
C ARG A 199 -4.02 -22.11 21.76
N SER A 200 -3.91 -23.08 22.68
CA SER A 200 -2.63 -23.40 23.31
C SER A 200 -1.63 -23.88 22.26
N LEU A 201 -2.05 -24.74 21.32
CA LEU A 201 -1.21 -25.18 20.20
C LEU A 201 -0.71 -24.01 19.33
N LEU A 202 -1.58 -23.05 19.00
CA LEU A 202 -1.21 -21.85 18.25
C LEU A 202 -0.14 -21.04 18.98
N LEU A 203 -0.35 -20.78 20.28
CA LEU A 203 0.58 -20.02 21.11
C LEU A 203 1.93 -20.75 21.25
N THR A 204 1.93 -22.07 21.44
CA THR A 204 3.15 -22.87 21.49
C THR A 204 3.90 -22.84 20.14
N ARG A 205 3.18 -22.92 19.01
CA ARG A 205 3.77 -22.80 17.67
C ARG A 205 4.38 -21.43 17.43
N LEU A 206 3.69 -20.36 17.82
CA LEU A 206 4.20 -18.99 17.73
C LEU A 206 5.45 -18.80 18.60
N ALA A 207 5.45 -19.32 19.84
CA ALA A 207 6.59 -19.25 20.75
C ALA A 207 7.82 -20.00 20.21
N ARG A 208 7.62 -21.13 19.52
CA ARG A 208 8.70 -21.93 18.90
C ARG A 208 9.33 -21.26 17.67
N ASP A 209 8.62 -20.36 17.00
CA ASP A 209 9.07 -19.66 15.78
C ASP A 209 10.00 -18.46 16.05
N SER A 210 10.27 -18.19 17.33
CA SER A 210 11.35 -17.29 17.72
C SER A 210 12.68 -18.04 17.59
N GLY A 211 13.35 -17.96 16.43
CA GLY A 211 14.71 -18.50 16.24
C GLY A 211 15.76 -17.82 17.14
N GLU A 212 17.05 -18.07 16.94
CA GLU A 212 18.15 -17.50 17.77
C GLU A 212 18.40 -16.00 17.54
N ALA A 213 18.12 -15.50 16.34
CA ALA A 213 18.24 -14.09 15.96
C ALA A 213 17.09 -13.23 16.53
N ARG A 214 17.00 -13.14 17.87
CA ARG A 214 15.93 -12.44 18.61
C ARG A 214 16.32 -11.01 18.95
N MET A 215 15.29 -10.19 19.14
CA MET A 215 15.41 -8.88 19.75
C MET A 215 14.15 -8.66 20.58
N ASP A 216 14.22 -9.06 21.84
CA ASP A 216 13.11 -9.16 22.79
C ASP A 216 13.12 -8.02 23.82
N ARG A 217 14.17 -7.19 23.84
CA ARG A 217 14.29 -6.02 24.72
C ARG A 217 14.57 -4.76 23.93
N LEU A 218 13.86 -3.67 24.24
CA LEU A 218 14.07 -2.35 23.63
C LEU A 218 14.94 -1.48 24.54
N ASP A 219 16.21 -1.84 24.67
CA ASP A 219 17.20 -1.04 25.41
C ASP A 219 17.84 0.02 24.49
N ALA A 220 18.54 1.00 25.06
CA ALA A 220 19.20 2.06 24.27
C ALA A 220 20.15 1.52 23.19
N ARG A 221 20.80 0.37 23.43
CA ARG A 221 21.63 -0.33 22.42
C ARG A 221 20.80 -0.95 21.30
N ALA A 222 19.69 -1.61 21.64
CA ALA A 222 18.76 -2.15 20.65
C ALA A 222 18.17 -1.03 19.78
N ALA A 223 17.74 0.08 20.40
CA ALA A 223 17.28 1.26 19.68
C ALA A 223 18.38 1.80 18.75
N LYS A 224 19.62 1.97 19.23
CA LYS A 224 20.75 2.40 18.40
C LYS A 224 20.99 1.44 17.22
N ARG A 225 20.94 0.12 17.42
CA ARG A 225 21.09 -0.87 16.34
C ARG A 225 19.95 -0.81 15.32
N ILE A 226 18.71 -0.61 15.77
CA ILE A 226 17.54 -0.46 14.89
C ILE A 226 17.70 0.80 14.03
N PHE A 227 17.94 1.96 14.67
CA PHE A 227 18.01 3.24 13.96
C PHE A 227 19.33 3.48 13.21
N SER A 228 20.39 2.70 13.46
CA SER A 228 21.63 2.79 12.68
C SER A 228 21.66 1.81 11.50
N ASP A 229 20.63 0.98 11.32
CA ASP A 229 20.62 -0.03 10.26
C ASP A 229 20.32 0.57 8.89
N TRP A 230 21.33 0.58 8.02
CA TRP A 230 21.24 1.03 6.64
C TRP A 230 20.16 0.27 5.84
N LYS A 231 19.88 -1.00 6.16
CA LYS A 231 18.85 -1.81 5.48
C LYS A 231 17.45 -1.21 5.66
N MET A 232 17.19 -0.59 6.82
CA MET A 232 15.92 0.06 7.13
C MET A 232 15.69 1.27 6.23
N TYR A 233 16.69 2.14 6.10
CA TYR A 233 16.60 3.32 5.26
C TYR A 233 16.48 2.98 3.77
N LEU A 234 17.21 1.97 3.29
CA LEU A 234 17.02 1.49 1.92
C LEU A 234 15.63 0.93 1.69
N SER A 235 15.05 0.23 2.67
CA SER A 235 13.68 -0.30 2.57
C SER A 235 12.65 0.82 2.47
N VAL A 236 12.83 1.94 3.19
CA VAL A 236 12.01 3.16 3.06
C VAL A 236 12.12 3.71 1.64
N VAL A 237 13.34 3.88 1.11
CA VAL A 237 13.57 4.41 -0.25
C VAL A 237 12.96 3.50 -1.32
N MET A 238 13.12 2.18 -1.17
CA MET A 238 12.53 1.18 -2.06
C MET A 238 11.01 1.30 -2.09
N TYR A 239 10.36 1.36 -0.92
CA TYR A 239 8.91 1.43 -0.84
C TYR A 239 8.37 2.77 -1.34
N LEU A 240 8.94 3.90 -0.89
CA LEU A 240 8.59 5.26 -1.34
C LEU A 240 8.55 5.38 -2.86
N SER A 241 9.62 4.88 -3.49
CA SER A 241 9.83 4.96 -4.94
C SER A 241 8.76 4.22 -5.73
N VAL A 242 8.38 3.01 -5.29
CA VAL A 242 7.39 2.18 -5.99
C VAL A 242 5.97 2.64 -5.70
N VAL A 243 5.70 3.02 -4.44
CA VAL A 243 4.40 3.56 -4.01
C VAL A 243 4.00 4.79 -4.79
N ASN A 244 4.95 5.69 -5.07
CA ASN A 244 4.67 6.87 -5.89
C ASN A 244 4.05 6.45 -7.23
N SER A 245 4.69 5.53 -7.95
CA SER A 245 4.21 5.07 -9.26
C SER A 245 2.85 4.36 -9.16
N GLY A 246 2.60 3.62 -8.07
CA GLY A 246 1.32 2.96 -7.82
C GLY A 246 0.16 3.93 -7.58
N TYR A 247 0.37 4.98 -6.75
CA TYR A 247 -0.64 6.00 -6.53
C TYR A 247 -0.83 6.91 -7.74
N SER A 248 0.25 7.32 -8.38
CA SER A 248 0.20 8.14 -9.61
C SER A 248 -0.60 7.45 -10.71
N THR A 249 -0.36 6.16 -10.94
CA THR A 249 -1.14 5.42 -11.92
C THR A 249 -2.61 5.31 -11.49
N SER A 250 -2.88 4.96 -10.23
CA SER A 250 -4.26 4.86 -9.73
C SER A 250 -5.09 6.13 -9.84
N PHE A 251 -4.54 7.29 -9.45
CA PHE A 251 -5.30 8.54 -9.43
C PHE A 251 -5.52 9.12 -10.83
N PHE A 252 -4.57 8.90 -11.75
CA PHE A 252 -4.56 9.59 -13.03
C PHE A 252 -4.91 8.70 -14.23
N ILE A 253 -4.93 7.36 -14.13
CA ILE A 253 -5.36 6.46 -15.22
C ILE A 253 -6.70 6.87 -15.84
N PRO A 254 -7.77 7.12 -15.06
CA PRO A 254 -9.07 7.49 -15.65
C PRO A 254 -8.98 8.77 -16.49
N THR A 255 -8.20 9.73 -16.00
CA THR A 255 -7.92 11.01 -16.68
C THR A 255 -7.12 10.79 -17.96
N ILE A 256 -6.03 10.02 -17.88
CA ILE A 256 -5.17 9.67 -19.02
C ILE A 256 -5.99 8.96 -20.12
N LEU A 257 -6.84 7.99 -19.74
CA LEU A 257 -7.70 7.28 -20.68
C LEU A 257 -8.73 8.20 -21.34
N LYS A 258 -9.32 9.14 -20.58
CA LYS A 258 -10.24 10.15 -21.14
C LYS A 258 -9.54 11.07 -22.14
N GLU A 259 -8.31 11.49 -21.84
CA GLU A 259 -7.51 12.34 -22.72
C GLU A 259 -7.03 11.63 -24.00
N MET A 260 -7.06 10.30 -24.03
CA MET A 260 -6.87 9.51 -25.27
C MET A 260 -8.08 9.56 -26.22
N GLY A 261 -9.10 10.36 -25.93
CA GLY A 261 -10.31 10.51 -26.74
C GLY A 261 -11.45 9.58 -26.33
N LEU A 262 -11.35 8.91 -25.18
CA LEU A 262 -12.43 8.08 -24.65
C LEU A 262 -13.45 8.92 -23.87
N THR A 263 -14.72 8.55 -23.95
CA THR A 263 -15.74 9.08 -23.03
C THR A 263 -15.45 8.65 -21.59
N ALA A 264 -15.96 9.39 -20.61
CA ALA A 264 -15.71 9.06 -19.19
C ALA A 264 -16.11 7.62 -18.84
N GLU A 265 -17.27 7.17 -19.34
CA GLU A 265 -17.74 5.79 -19.18
C GLU A 265 -16.80 4.76 -19.82
N LYS A 266 -16.37 4.99 -21.08
CA LYS A 266 -15.45 4.08 -21.76
C LYS A 266 -14.08 4.05 -21.08
N ALA A 267 -13.61 5.18 -20.55
CA ALA A 267 -12.37 5.25 -19.78
C ALA A 267 -12.45 4.39 -18.50
N GLN A 268 -13.59 4.40 -17.81
CA GLN A 268 -13.80 3.54 -16.64
C GLN A 268 -13.82 2.05 -16.99
N VAL A 269 -14.55 1.65 -18.03
CA VAL A 269 -14.57 0.24 -18.45
C VAL A 269 -13.19 -0.24 -18.89
N ARG A 270 -12.41 0.63 -19.55
CA ARG A 270 -11.05 0.30 -20.02
C ARG A 270 -10.00 0.29 -18.90
N SER A 271 -10.27 0.86 -17.73
CA SER A 271 -9.37 0.76 -16.57
C SER A 271 -9.46 -0.61 -15.89
N ILE A 272 -10.61 -1.28 -15.94
CA ILE A 272 -10.84 -2.58 -15.27
C ILE A 272 -9.83 -3.65 -15.73
N PRO A 273 -9.62 -3.93 -17.04
CA PRO A 273 -8.70 -4.97 -17.48
C PRO A 273 -7.24 -4.67 -17.09
N ILE A 274 -6.86 -3.39 -16.99
CA ILE A 274 -5.50 -2.98 -16.61
C ILE A 274 -5.19 -3.49 -15.19
N PHE A 275 -6.09 -3.26 -14.23
CA PHE A 275 -5.92 -3.69 -12.85
C PHE A 275 -6.11 -5.20 -12.66
N VAL A 276 -6.99 -5.84 -13.43
CA VAL A 276 -7.15 -7.31 -13.41
C VAL A 276 -5.88 -8.01 -13.87
N VAL A 277 -5.30 -7.59 -15.01
CA VAL A 277 -4.03 -8.15 -15.50
C VAL A 277 -2.91 -7.90 -14.51
N ALA A 278 -2.82 -6.69 -13.94
CA ALA A 278 -1.83 -6.38 -12.91
C ALA A 278 -1.97 -7.26 -11.66
N THR A 279 -3.21 -7.58 -11.25
CA THR A 279 -3.49 -8.48 -10.13
C THR A 279 -3.01 -9.89 -10.41
N ILE A 280 -3.37 -10.45 -11.57
CA ILE A 280 -2.97 -11.80 -11.98
C ILE A 280 -1.44 -11.89 -12.05
N ALA A 281 -0.79 -10.89 -12.64
CA ALA A 281 0.66 -10.83 -12.73
C ALA A 281 1.33 -10.70 -11.34
N ALA A 282 0.81 -9.83 -10.46
CA ALA A 282 1.34 -9.64 -9.12
C ALA A 282 1.23 -10.92 -8.26
N LEU A 283 0.09 -11.61 -8.30
CA LEU A 283 -0.11 -12.89 -7.60
C LEU A 283 0.78 -14.01 -8.18
N GLY A 284 0.87 -14.09 -9.51
CA GLY A 284 1.72 -15.07 -10.19
C GLY A 284 3.21 -14.87 -9.88
N VAL A 285 3.69 -13.62 -9.91
CA VAL A 285 5.07 -13.29 -9.54
C VAL A 285 5.31 -13.52 -8.06
N ALA A 286 4.37 -13.16 -7.18
CA ALA A 286 4.54 -13.44 -5.75
C ALA A 286 4.71 -14.94 -5.49
N PHE A 287 3.86 -15.78 -6.09
CA PHE A 287 3.99 -17.24 -6.00
C PHE A 287 5.34 -17.73 -6.55
N ALA A 288 5.77 -17.21 -7.70
CA ALA A 288 7.05 -17.56 -8.29
C ALA A 288 8.25 -17.13 -7.42
N THR A 289 8.19 -15.94 -6.81
CA THR A 289 9.26 -15.44 -5.92
C THR A 289 9.40 -16.28 -4.66
N ASP A 290 8.29 -16.79 -4.10
CA ASP A 290 8.33 -17.66 -2.92
C ASP A 290 8.90 -19.04 -3.25
N LYS A 291 8.55 -19.59 -4.43
CA LYS A 291 9.08 -20.88 -4.88
C LYS A 291 10.57 -20.82 -5.25
N LEU A 292 10.98 -19.78 -5.97
CA LEU A 292 12.35 -19.62 -6.46
C LEU A 292 13.28 -18.93 -5.46
N ARG A 293 12.73 -18.34 -4.38
CA ARG A 293 13.48 -17.64 -3.31
C ARG A 293 14.43 -16.53 -3.79
N HIS A 294 14.30 -16.09 -5.04
CA HIS A 294 15.03 -14.96 -5.60
C HIS A 294 14.09 -13.77 -5.68
N ARG A 295 14.31 -12.72 -4.87
CA ARG A 295 13.43 -11.52 -4.88
C ARG A 295 13.96 -10.42 -5.79
N TYR A 296 15.27 -10.23 -5.79
CA TYR A 296 15.94 -9.20 -6.59
C TYR A 296 15.60 -9.30 -8.08
N ALA A 297 15.73 -10.49 -8.68
CA ALA A 297 15.50 -10.69 -10.11
C ALA A 297 14.07 -10.31 -10.53
N PHE A 298 13.06 -10.65 -9.72
CA PHE A 298 11.66 -10.32 -10.02
C PHE A 298 11.35 -8.84 -9.82
N THR A 299 11.93 -8.20 -8.81
CA THR A 299 11.85 -6.74 -8.64
C THR A 299 12.43 -6.03 -9.86
N ILE A 300 13.63 -6.40 -10.31
CA ILE A 300 14.26 -5.78 -11.48
C ILE A 300 13.46 -6.06 -12.75
N ALA A 301 12.95 -7.29 -12.93
CA ALA A 301 12.05 -7.59 -14.05
C ALA A 301 10.80 -6.70 -14.05
N GLY A 302 10.17 -6.50 -12.88
CA GLY A 302 9.04 -5.59 -12.72
C GLY A 302 9.38 -4.14 -13.07
N VAL A 303 10.54 -3.64 -12.61
CA VAL A 303 11.03 -2.29 -12.96
C VAL A 303 11.29 -2.15 -14.46
N LEU A 304 11.88 -3.17 -15.11
CA LEU A 304 12.13 -3.15 -16.56
C LEU A 304 10.83 -3.13 -17.36
N ILE A 305 9.85 -3.96 -16.98
CA ILE A 305 8.52 -3.98 -17.60
C ILE A 305 7.84 -2.61 -17.46
N ALA A 306 7.85 -2.03 -16.25
CA ALA A 306 7.29 -0.71 -16.01
C ALA A 306 8.04 0.39 -16.80
N THR A 307 9.37 0.28 -16.89
CA THR A 307 10.23 1.18 -17.67
C THR A 307 9.81 1.21 -19.14
N ILE A 308 9.58 0.05 -19.75
CA ILE A 308 9.09 -0.01 -21.14
C ILE A 308 7.76 0.73 -21.27
N GLY A 309 6.81 0.52 -20.34
CA GLY A 309 5.54 1.24 -20.32
C GLY A 309 5.71 2.76 -20.22
N TYR A 310 6.49 3.25 -19.25
CA TYR A 310 6.71 4.68 -19.06
C TYR A 310 7.48 5.34 -20.20
N VAL A 311 8.46 4.66 -20.80
CA VAL A 311 9.18 5.18 -21.98
C VAL A 311 8.25 5.35 -23.17
N ILE A 312 7.37 4.37 -23.43
CA ILE A 312 6.36 4.48 -24.49
C ILE A 312 5.39 5.65 -24.20
N LEU A 313 4.98 5.83 -22.94
CA LEU A 313 4.12 6.95 -22.54
C LEU A 313 4.82 8.31 -22.64
N LEU A 314 6.13 8.39 -22.41
CA LEU A 314 6.92 9.60 -22.65
C LEU A 314 7.04 9.93 -24.14
N CYS A 315 7.13 8.90 -24.99
CA CYS A 315 7.17 9.01 -26.45
C CYS A 315 5.77 9.03 -27.10
N GLN A 316 4.72 9.34 -26.33
CA GLN A 316 3.33 9.14 -26.78
C GLN A 316 2.91 9.96 -28.01
N THR A 317 3.66 10.98 -28.42
CA THR A 317 3.39 11.76 -29.64
C THR A 317 3.63 10.95 -30.92
N HIS A 318 4.43 9.89 -30.86
CA HIS A 318 4.86 9.09 -32.01
C HIS A 318 4.17 7.73 -32.12
N VAL A 319 3.19 7.45 -31.25
CA VAL A 319 2.57 6.12 -31.14
C VAL A 319 1.05 6.18 -31.19
N SER A 320 0.44 5.14 -31.75
CA SER A 320 -1.02 5.04 -31.87
C SER A 320 -1.70 4.88 -30.51
N VAL A 321 -2.99 5.20 -30.42
CA VAL A 321 -3.78 5.09 -29.19
C VAL A 321 -3.74 3.68 -28.59
N GLY A 322 -3.75 2.64 -29.43
CA GLY A 322 -3.62 1.24 -28.99
C GLY A 322 -2.30 0.95 -28.29
N VAL A 323 -1.19 1.51 -28.80
CA VAL A 323 0.14 1.37 -28.18
C VAL A 323 0.22 2.12 -26.85
N LYS A 324 -0.41 3.30 -26.75
CA LYS A 324 -0.50 4.02 -25.47
C LYS A 324 -1.29 3.23 -24.42
N TYR A 325 -2.40 2.63 -24.83
CA TYR A 325 -3.20 1.78 -23.94
C TYR A 325 -2.38 0.58 -23.46
N PHE A 326 -1.69 -0.12 -24.36
CA PHE A 326 -0.77 -1.20 -24.01
C PHE A 326 0.34 -0.76 -23.05
N ALA A 327 0.90 0.44 -23.25
CA ALA A 327 1.93 0.99 -22.36
C ALA A 327 1.43 1.18 -20.92
N ILE A 328 0.15 1.54 -20.73
CA ILE A 328 -0.47 1.62 -19.40
C ILE A 328 -0.50 0.23 -18.74
N PHE A 329 -0.81 -0.85 -19.47
CA PHE A 329 -0.75 -2.21 -18.90
C PHE A 329 0.64 -2.53 -18.37
N LEU A 330 1.68 -2.25 -19.15
CA LEU A 330 3.06 -2.52 -18.75
C LEU A 330 3.47 -1.68 -17.52
N ALA A 331 3.16 -0.38 -17.53
CA ALA A 331 3.48 0.53 -16.43
C ALA A 331 2.82 0.08 -15.11
N VAL A 332 1.53 -0.24 -15.15
CA VAL A 332 0.76 -0.68 -13.97
C VAL A 332 1.22 -2.06 -13.52
N MET A 333 1.27 -3.04 -14.42
CA MET A 333 1.70 -4.40 -14.10
C MET A 333 3.09 -4.42 -13.45
N GLY A 334 4.10 -3.77 -14.05
CA GLY A 334 5.45 -3.78 -13.52
C GLY A 334 5.54 -3.11 -12.14
N THR A 335 4.81 -2.02 -11.92
CA THR A 335 4.76 -1.32 -10.64
C THR A 335 4.12 -2.18 -9.55
N TYR A 336 2.96 -2.76 -9.82
CA TYR A 336 2.21 -3.57 -8.84
C TYR A 336 2.80 -4.95 -8.59
N VAL A 337 3.59 -5.49 -9.52
CA VAL A 337 4.44 -6.66 -9.27
C VAL A 337 5.56 -6.31 -8.30
N THR A 338 6.18 -5.14 -8.47
CA THR A 338 7.36 -4.73 -7.69
C THR A 338 7.01 -4.40 -6.24
N GLN A 339 5.88 -3.74 -6.00
CA GLN A 339 5.49 -3.23 -4.68
C GLN A 339 5.41 -4.28 -3.54
N PRO A 340 4.69 -5.41 -3.69
CA PRO A 340 4.63 -6.42 -2.63
C PRO A 340 5.97 -7.16 -2.46
N VAL A 341 6.74 -7.33 -3.54
CA VAL A 341 8.04 -8.01 -3.50
C VAL A 341 9.05 -7.21 -2.68
N THR A 342 9.08 -5.88 -2.81
CA THR A 342 9.99 -5.02 -2.04
C THR A 342 9.65 -5.03 -0.55
N ILE A 343 8.37 -4.98 -0.18
CA ILE A 343 7.89 -5.08 1.21
C ILE A 343 8.30 -6.42 1.83
N ALA A 344 8.03 -7.51 1.12
CA ALA A 344 8.38 -8.85 1.57
C ALA A 344 9.90 -8.96 1.73
N TRP A 345 10.67 -8.51 0.75
CA TRP A 345 12.13 -8.60 0.77
C TRP A 345 12.75 -7.80 1.92
N ALA A 346 12.33 -6.55 2.12
CA ALA A 346 12.75 -5.73 3.25
C ALA A 346 12.48 -6.44 4.60
N SER A 347 11.30 -7.03 4.75
CA SER A 347 10.90 -7.76 5.96
C SER A 347 11.78 -8.99 6.22
N ASN A 348 12.25 -9.66 5.16
CA ASN A 348 13.16 -10.81 5.27
C ASN A 348 14.59 -10.42 5.62
N CYS A 349 15.03 -9.20 5.28
CA CYS A 349 16.37 -8.73 5.61
C CYS A 349 16.49 -8.24 7.06
N MET A 350 15.42 -8.34 7.86
CA MET A 350 15.36 -7.84 9.23
C MET A 350 14.86 -8.94 10.17
N SER A 351 15.48 -9.07 11.33
CA SER A 351 15.11 -10.04 12.36
C SER A 351 15.08 -9.39 13.74
N GLY A 352 14.39 -10.05 14.67
CA GLY A 352 14.03 -9.49 15.95
C GLY A 352 12.62 -8.89 15.93
N HIS A 353 11.88 -9.07 17.03
CA HIS A 353 10.48 -8.64 17.12
C HIS A 353 10.38 -7.11 17.03
N TYR A 354 11.14 -6.39 17.87
CA TYR A 354 11.13 -4.92 17.88
C TYR A 354 11.66 -4.32 16.58
N LYS A 355 12.77 -4.82 16.05
CA LYS A 355 13.37 -4.28 14.82
C LYS A 355 12.45 -4.42 13.62
N ARG A 356 11.83 -5.59 13.41
CA ARG A 356 10.84 -5.78 12.33
C ARG A 356 9.62 -4.87 12.52
N SER A 357 9.13 -4.72 13.75
CA SER A 357 8.01 -3.81 14.03
C SER A 357 8.35 -2.36 13.69
N VAL A 358 9.50 -1.86 14.13
CA VAL A 358 9.94 -0.48 13.87
C VAL A 358 10.23 -0.27 12.39
N ALA A 359 10.93 -1.21 11.75
CA ALA A 359 11.29 -1.07 10.36
C ALA A 359 10.08 -1.16 9.41
N SER A 360 9.10 -2.03 9.69
CA SER A 360 7.83 -2.03 8.94
C SER A 360 7.09 -0.71 9.11
N ALA A 361 7.00 -0.18 10.34
CA ALA A 361 6.35 1.11 10.59
C ALA A 361 7.08 2.27 9.88
N MET A 362 8.41 2.30 9.90
CA MET A 362 9.18 3.32 9.18
C MET A 362 9.05 3.18 7.67
N MET A 363 9.17 1.95 7.14
CA MET A 363 9.03 1.68 5.72
C MET A 363 7.67 2.15 5.21
N ILE A 364 6.58 1.72 5.86
CA ILE A 364 5.23 2.06 5.43
C ILE A 364 4.92 3.54 5.67
N GLY A 365 5.17 4.04 6.88
CA GLY A 365 4.85 5.42 7.27
C GLY A 365 5.59 6.44 6.41
N PHE A 366 6.92 6.32 6.31
CA PHE A 366 7.70 7.22 5.45
C PHE A 366 7.52 6.90 3.97
N GLY A 367 7.31 5.65 3.56
CA GLY A 367 7.13 5.36 2.14
C GLY A 367 5.77 5.84 1.59
N ASN A 368 4.75 5.98 2.43
CA ASN A 368 3.50 6.65 2.03
C ASN A 368 3.69 8.13 1.68
N THR A 369 4.83 8.77 2.02
CA THR A 369 5.18 10.11 1.49
C THR A 369 5.33 10.11 -0.02
N GLY A 370 5.55 8.96 -0.67
CA GLY A 370 5.46 8.82 -2.12
C GLY A 370 4.10 9.22 -2.68
N GLY A 371 3.03 9.13 -1.88
CA GLY A 371 1.71 9.67 -2.21
C GLY A 371 1.66 11.20 -2.32
N LEU A 372 2.46 11.92 -1.52
CA LEU A 372 2.57 13.38 -1.60
C LEU A 372 3.19 13.80 -2.94
N VAL A 373 4.23 13.07 -3.37
CA VAL A 373 4.87 13.27 -4.68
C VAL A 373 3.89 12.90 -5.78
N ALA A 374 3.27 11.72 -5.71
CA ALA A 374 2.33 11.21 -6.70
C ALA A 374 1.15 12.17 -6.95
N SER A 375 0.71 12.87 -5.91
CA SER A 375 -0.39 13.85 -5.96
C SER A 375 -0.03 15.13 -6.73
N ASN A 376 1.26 15.44 -6.91
CA ASN A 376 1.73 16.71 -7.49
C ASN A 376 2.49 16.55 -8.83
N VAL A 377 2.82 15.32 -9.24
CA VAL A 377 3.63 15.09 -10.45
C VAL A 377 2.84 15.21 -11.76
N PHE A 378 1.52 15.03 -11.73
CA PHE A 378 0.66 15.25 -12.91
C PHE A 378 0.16 16.69 -12.90
N ILE A 379 0.81 17.52 -13.71
CA ILE A 379 0.53 18.95 -13.79
C ILE A 379 -0.46 19.23 -14.92
N ASP A 380 -1.53 19.95 -14.62
CA ASP A 380 -2.59 20.27 -15.58
C ASP A 380 -2.10 21.04 -16.82
N ARG A 381 -1.05 21.87 -16.68
CA ARG A 381 -0.46 22.61 -17.82
C ARG A 381 0.22 21.71 -18.86
N GLU A 382 0.55 20.47 -18.48
CA GLU A 382 1.25 19.52 -19.35
C GLU A 382 0.28 18.58 -20.07
N LYS A 383 -1.04 18.80 -19.94
CA LYS A 383 -2.06 18.03 -20.64
C LYS A 383 -1.84 18.06 -22.16
N PRO A 384 -1.96 16.92 -22.87
CA PRO A 384 -2.17 15.54 -22.41
C PRO A 384 -0.85 14.74 -22.23
N LEU A 385 0.30 15.42 -22.35
CA LEU A 385 1.60 14.78 -22.45
C LEU A 385 2.19 14.34 -21.11
N TYR A 386 1.91 15.09 -20.03
CA TYR A 386 2.35 14.82 -18.66
C TYR A 386 3.79 14.33 -18.54
N ARG A 387 4.72 15.02 -19.23
CA ARG A 387 6.14 14.62 -19.29
C ARG A 387 6.77 14.56 -17.90
N THR A 388 6.42 15.50 -17.02
CA THR A 388 6.90 15.49 -15.63
C THR A 388 6.33 14.31 -14.85
N GLY A 389 5.03 14.01 -15.02
CA GLY A 389 4.36 12.89 -14.36
C GLY A 389 5.01 11.54 -14.68
N TYR A 390 5.15 11.23 -15.97
CA TYR A 390 5.77 9.98 -16.41
C TYR A 390 7.29 9.96 -16.14
N GLY A 391 7.98 11.09 -16.28
CA GLY A 391 9.42 11.20 -16.03
C GLY A 391 9.78 10.98 -14.57
N VAL A 392 9.03 11.59 -13.63
CA VAL A 392 9.25 11.39 -12.19
C VAL A 392 8.92 9.96 -11.77
N ALA A 393 7.83 9.38 -12.28
CA ALA A 393 7.48 7.99 -12.01
C ALA A 393 8.57 7.01 -12.51
N LEU A 394 9.12 7.25 -13.71
CA LEU A 394 10.23 6.47 -14.24
C LEU A 394 11.51 6.66 -13.42
N GLY A 395 11.86 7.90 -13.07
CA GLY A 395 13.04 8.19 -12.25
C GLY A 395 13.00 7.50 -10.89
N LEU A 396 11.85 7.56 -10.22
CA LEU A 396 11.65 6.88 -8.93
C LEU A 396 11.70 5.35 -9.08
N LEU A 397 11.17 4.76 -10.15
CA LEU A 397 11.34 3.33 -10.40
C LEU A 397 12.82 2.90 -10.50
N TRP A 398 13.66 3.72 -11.13
CA TRP A 398 15.10 3.46 -11.19
C TRP A 398 15.80 3.71 -9.86
N VAL A 399 15.34 4.67 -9.05
CA VAL A 399 15.78 4.82 -7.66
C VAL A 399 15.45 3.54 -6.86
N CYS A 400 14.28 2.94 -7.07
CA CYS A 400 13.96 1.64 -6.48
C CYS A 400 14.93 0.54 -6.93
N ALA A 401 15.21 0.43 -8.23
CA ALA A 401 16.16 -0.55 -8.75
C ALA A 401 17.58 -0.35 -8.19
N ALA A 402 18.03 0.89 -8.06
CA ALA A 402 19.31 1.22 -7.45
C ALA A 402 19.34 0.84 -5.96
N ALA A 403 18.30 1.18 -5.19
CA ALA A 403 18.19 0.83 -3.77
C ALA A 403 18.11 -0.69 -3.57
N CYS A 404 17.37 -1.40 -4.42
CA CYS A 404 17.34 -2.87 -4.45
C CYS A 404 18.72 -3.46 -4.73
N THR A 405 19.46 -2.89 -5.69
CA THR A 405 20.80 -3.34 -6.03
C THR A 405 21.78 -3.09 -4.87
N ALA A 406 21.68 -1.93 -4.22
CA ALA A 406 22.47 -1.62 -3.02
C ALA A 406 22.14 -2.59 -1.87
N LEU A 407 20.86 -2.95 -1.68
CA LEU A 407 20.44 -3.90 -0.67
C LEU A 407 21.01 -5.30 -0.94
N VAL A 408 20.88 -5.84 -2.15
CA VAL A 408 21.40 -7.19 -2.46
C VAL A 408 22.92 -7.24 -2.35
N VAL A 409 23.62 -6.21 -2.83
CA VAL A 409 25.09 -6.14 -2.74
C VAL A 409 25.51 -6.05 -1.29
N GLY A 410 24.92 -5.14 -0.51
CA GLY A 410 25.29 -4.95 0.90
C GLY A 410 24.98 -6.18 1.76
N VAL A 411 23.83 -6.83 1.56
CA VAL A 411 23.49 -8.08 2.28
C VAL A 411 24.42 -9.23 1.87
N THR A 412 24.75 -9.35 0.58
CA THR A 412 25.69 -10.39 0.11
C THR A 412 27.09 -10.18 0.69
N LEU A 413 27.57 -8.93 0.74
CA LEU A 413 28.86 -8.60 1.34
C LEU A 413 28.87 -8.86 2.85
N GLU A 414 27.80 -8.50 3.55
CA GLU A 414 27.69 -8.74 4.99
C GLU A 414 27.58 -10.24 5.31
N ASN A 415 26.81 -11.01 4.51
CA ASN A 415 26.73 -12.46 4.64
C ASN A 415 28.11 -13.12 4.42
N ARG A 416 28.88 -12.67 3.41
CA ARG A 416 30.26 -13.13 3.20
C ARG A 416 31.19 -12.82 4.37
N LYS A 417 31.05 -11.66 5.03
CA LYS A 417 31.83 -11.32 6.24
C LYS A 417 31.49 -12.25 7.41
N ARG A 418 30.20 -12.56 7.57
CA ARG A 418 29.73 -13.49 8.60
C ARG A 418 30.21 -14.92 8.32
N ASP A 419 30.27 -15.34 7.05
CA ASP A 419 30.80 -16.66 6.68
C ASP A 419 32.31 -16.78 6.98
N ARG A 420 33.04 -15.66 7.01
CA ARG A 420 34.45 -15.58 7.42
C ARG A 420 34.65 -15.42 8.93
N GLY A 421 33.58 -15.41 9.73
CA GLY A 421 33.66 -15.21 11.19
C GLY A 421 34.03 -13.78 11.62
N GLU A 422 34.12 -12.81 10.69
CA GLU A 422 34.50 -11.41 11.01
C GLU A 422 33.49 -10.69 11.90
N ARG A 423 32.32 -11.28 12.13
CA ARG A 423 31.24 -10.74 12.97
C ARG A 423 31.02 -11.49 14.28
N ASP A 424 31.80 -12.53 14.55
CA ASP A 424 31.62 -13.39 15.73
C ASP A 424 31.94 -12.68 17.04
N TYR A 425 32.73 -11.58 16.98
CA TYR A 425 32.97 -10.69 18.11
C TYR A 425 31.68 -10.18 18.76
N ARG A 426 30.58 -10.09 18.00
CA ARG A 426 29.27 -9.63 18.50
C ARG A 426 28.65 -10.59 19.52
N LEU A 427 29.05 -11.86 19.52
CA LEU A 427 28.59 -12.85 20.53
C LEU A 427 29.24 -12.62 21.90
N GLN A 428 30.32 -11.84 21.96
CA GLN A 428 30.99 -11.46 23.20
C GLN A 428 30.44 -10.14 23.76
N GLU A 429 29.55 -9.46 23.03
CA GLU A 429 28.94 -8.22 23.51
C GLU A 429 27.91 -8.51 24.64
N PRO A 430 27.73 -7.58 25.60
CA PRO A 430 26.80 -7.79 26.73
C PRO A 430 25.33 -8.01 26.36
N ASP A 431 24.96 -7.76 25.10
CA ASP A 431 23.61 -7.90 24.54
C ASP A 431 23.57 -8.92 23.37
N ALA A 432 24.44 -9.94 23.45
CA ALA A 432 24.51 -11.03 22.48
C ALA A 432 23.18 -11.78 22.31
N ASP A 433 22.34 -11.83 23.34
CA ASP A 433 21.02 -12.44 23.31
C ASP A 433 19.94 -11.56 22.62
N ASN A 434 20.30 -10.34 22.23
CA ASN A 434 19.39 -9.32 21.69
C ASN A 434 19.91 -8.68 20.38
N LEU A 435 20.64 -9.47 19.58
CA LEU A 435 21.30 -9.01 18.34
C LEU A 435 20.36 -8.84 17.14
N GLY A 436 19.21 -9.50 17.09
CA GLY A 436 18.33 -9.47 15.91
C GLY A 436 19.03 -9.96 14.64
N ASP A 437 18.90 -9.25 13.52
CA ASP A 437 19.60 -9.56 12.25
C ASP A 437 21.10 -9.26 12.28
N ASP A 438 21.64 -8.63 13.33
CA ASP A 438 23.09 -8.49 13.52
C ASP A 438 23.76 -9.77 14.04
N HIS A 439 22.95 -10.78 14.39
CA HIS A 439 23.42 -12.07 14.84
C HIS A 439 24.26 -12.78 13.75
N PRO A 440 25.44 -13.34 14.07
CA PRO A 440 26.32 -13.95 13.08
C PRO A 440 25.70 -15.12 12.29
N SER A 441 24.68 -15.79 12.83
CA SER A 441 23.97 -16.88 12.14
C SER A 441 22.85 -16.41 11.18
N PHE A 442 22.48 -15.12 11.17
CA PHE A 442 21.42 -14.62 10.30
C PHE A 442 21.90 -14.47 8.84
N ARG A 443 21.10 -14.91 7.87
CA ARG A 443 21.43 -14.90 6.43
C ARG A 443 20.27 -14.42 5.56
#